data_AF-A0A2U3RPB3-F1
#
_entry.id   AF-A0A2U3RPB3-F1
#
_cell.length_a   1.000
_cell.length_b   1.000
_cell.length_c   1.000
_cell.angle_alpha   90.00
_cell.angle_beta   90.00
_cell.angle_gamma   90.00
#
_symmetry.space_group_name_H-M   'P 1'
#
loop_
_entity.id
_entity.type
_entity.pdbx_description
1 polymer ?
#
loop_
_entity_poly.entity_id
_entity_poly.type
_entity_poly.pdbx_seq_one_letter_code
_entity_poly.pdbx_strand_id
1 'polypeptide(L)'
;MSDINLDLITSYHAVKKNPNEVNRLLNLYHKNHSENYYYKIRDNYYSNDPNDITAKFIYLNKYSFRGIYRLNRDGTSAQTFSDKRYLKLHICSRINKCSNLLADVSIYAMDFSFIEPKKGDFVYLDPPYHQSGERFYTRVPFDEKEQIRLRDFVYELHTIKVLKLCFQIITLPSLETYIKTSSSLILELHTQSMNNAILLMS
;
A
#
# COMPACT_ATOMS: atom_id res chain seq x y z
N MET A 1 6.04 8.94 -1.40
CA MET A 1 5.39 7.64 -1.14
C MET A 1 5.24 6.91 -2.45
N SER A 2 5.54 5.61 -2.48
CA SER A 2 5.31 4.79 -3.66
C SER A 2 4.93 3.36 -3.32
N ASP A 3 4.31 2.71 -4.29
CA ASP A 3 3.81 1.33 -4.27
C ASP A 3 3.72 0.85 -5.74
N ILE A 4 3.80 -0.45 -5.98
CA ILE A 4 3.66 -1.02 -7.34
C ILE A 4 2.18 -1.21 -7.73
N ASN A 5 1.26 -1.20 -6.77
CA ASN A 5 -0.17 -1.35 -7.00
C ASN A 5 -0.80 -0.06 -7.54
N LEU A 6 -1.06 -0.06 -8.85
CA LEU A 6 -1.64 1.09 -9.54
C LEU A 6 -3.01 1.51 -9.00
N ASP A 7 -3.87 0.57 -8.59
CA ASP A 7 -5.20 0.90 -8.06
C ASP A 7 -5.09 1.60 -6.70
N LEU A 8 -4.13 1.18 -5.87
CA LEU A 8 -3.84 1.83 -4.59
C LEU A 8 -3.28 3.24 -4.79
N ILE A 9 -2.33 3.41 -5.71
CA ILE A 9 -1.76 4.73 -6.01
C ILE A 9 -2.79 5.66 -6.65
N THR A 10 -3.61 5.15 -7.56
CA THR A 10 -4.77 5.88 -8.12
C THR A 10 -5.71 6.31 -7.00
N SER A 11 -5.95 5.43 -6.02
CA SER A 11 -6.77 5.72 -4.83
C SER A 11 -6.21 6.86 -3.99
N TYR A 12 -4.91 6.86 -3.72
CA TYR A 12 -4.26 7.95 -3.00
C TYR A 12 -4.37 9.28 -3.76
N HIS A 13 -4.13 9.29 -5.08
CA HIS A 13 -4.26 10.49 -5.90
C HIS A 13 -5.69 11.03 -5.93
N ALA A 14 -6.70 10.18 -6.09
CA ALA A 14 -8.10 10.60 -6.10
C ALA A 14 -8.56 11.13 -4.75
N VAL A 15 -8.17 10.47 -3.64
CA VAL A 15 -8.45 10.98 -2.27
C VAL A 15 -7.74 12.31 -2.02
N LYS A 16 -6.49 12.46 -2.49
CA LYS A 16 -5.76 13.73 -2.40
C LYS A 16 -6.47 14.85 -3.18
N LYS A 17 -6.89 14.58 -4.42
CA LYS A 17 -7.40 15.61 -5.33
C LYS A 17 -8.89 15.93 -5.13
N ASN A 18 -9.73 14.90 -5.02
CA ASN A 18 -11.19 15.01 -5.07
C ASN A 18 -11.88 14.16 -3.99
N PRO A 19 -11.58 14.35 -2.69
CA PRO A 19 -12.13 13.51 -1.61
C PRO A 19 -13.66 13.51 -1.55
N ASN A 20 -14.29 14.65 -1.90
CA ASN A 20 -15.75 14.79 -1.91
C ASN A 20 -16.42 13.91 -2.97
N GLU A 21 -15.80 13.77 -4.15
CA GLU A 21 -16.35 12.96 -5.23
C GLU A 21 -16.22 11.47 -4.92
N VAL A 22 -15.06 11.04 -4.37
CA VAL A 22 -14.87 9.69 -3.86
C VAL A 22 -15.93 9.36 -2.79
N ASN A 23 -16.19 10.29 -1.87
CA ASN A 23 -17.24 10.13 -0.85
C ASN A 23 -18.65 10.02 -1.46
N ARG A 24 -18.96 10.81 -2.49
CA ARG A 24 -20.24 10.76 -3.20
C ARG A 24 -20.47 9.39 -3.85
N LEU A 25 -19.46 8.85 -4.54
CA LEU A 25 -19.50 7.55 -5.20
C LEU A 25 -19.59 6.40 -4.19
N LEU A 26 -18.80 6.45 -3.11
CA LEU A 26 -18.90 5.46 -2.03
C LEU A 26 -20.29 5.45 -1.39
N ASN A 27 -20.90 6.62 -1.21
CA ASN A 27 -22.27 6.72 -0.72
C ASN A 27 -23.28 6.09 -1.68
N LEU A 28 -23.06 6.21 -2.99
CA LEU A 28 -23.90 5.56 -4.00
C LEU A 28 -23.77 4.03 -3.91
N TYR A 29 -22.55 3.50 -3.82
CA TYR A 29 -22.33 2.05 -3.69
C TYR A 29 -22.91 1.49 -2.39
N HIS A 30 -22.75 2.22 -1.27
CA HIS A 30 -23.31 1.83 0.01
C HIS A 30 -24.84 1.77 0.00
N LYS A 31 -25.50 2.74 -0.65
CA LYS A 31 -26.97 2.77 -0.76
C LYS A 31 -27.54 1.58 -1.53
N ASN A 32 -26.80 1.07 -2.51
CA ASN A 32 -27.21 -0.07 -3.34
C ASN A 32 -26.63 -1.41 -2.83
N HIS A 33 -25.97 -1.40 -1.67
CA HIS A 33 -25.19 -2.53 -1.20
C HIS A 33 -26.05 -3.78 -1.01
N SER A 34 -25.63 -4.85 -1.68
CA SER A 34 -26.13 -6.21 -1.57
C SER A 34 -25.04 -7.13 -2.10
N GLU A 35 -25.13 -8.43 -1.82
CA GLU A 35 -24.21 -9.42 -2.38
C GLU A 35 -24.21 -9.37 -3.93
N ASN A 36 -25.39 -9.34 -4.55
CA ASN A 36 -25.52 -9.21 -6.00
C ASN A 36 -24.88 -7.93 -6.53
N TYR A 37 -25.11 -6.80 -5.86
CA TYR A 37 -24.49 -5.53 -6.24
C TYR A 37 -22.96 -5.55 -6.07
N TYR A 38 -22.46 -6.19 -5.01
CA TYR A 38 -21.03 -6.38 -4.79
C TYR A 38 -20.37 -7.10 -5.97
N TYR A 39 -20.91 -8.26 -6.39
CA TYR A 39 -20.36 -9.00 -7.53
C TYR A 39 -20.54 -8.26 -8.85
N LYS A 40 -21.65 -7.53 -9.03
CA LYS A 40 -21.84 -6.66 -10.20
C LYS A 40 -20.74 -5.60 -10.29
N ILE A 41 -20.41 -4.92 -9.19
CA ILE A 41 -19.35 -3.91 -9.16
C ILE A 41 -17.97 -4.55 -9.34
N ARG A 42 -17.73 -5.72 -8.73
CA ARG A 42 -16.46 -6.45 -8.87
C ARG A 42 -16.17 -6.84 -10.32
N ASP A 43 -17.13 -7.49 -10.96
CA ASP A 43 -16.90 -8.24 -12.21
C ASP A 43 -17.31 -7.46 -13.46
N ASN A 44 -18.31 -6.57 -13.38
CA ASN A 44 -18.96 -5.98 -14.56
C ASN A 44 -18.92 -4.44 -14.59
N TYR A 45 -18.08 -3.81 -13.78
CA TYR A 45 -17.93 -2.34 -13.75
C TYR A 45 -16.48 -1.94 -14.06
N TYR A 46 -16.30 -1.28 -15.20
CA TYR A 46 -15.02 -0.75 -15.67
C TYR A 46 -15.17 0.75 -15.88
N SER A 47 -14.27 1.53 -15.29
CA SER A 47 -14.19 2.98 -15.45
C SER A 47 -12.71 3.37 -15.51
N ASN A 48 -12.41 4.36 -16.33
CA ASN A 48 -11.09 5.00 -16.37
C ASN A 48 -11.05 6.27 -15.49
N ASP A 49 -12.17 6.64 -14.86
CA ASP A 49 -12.20 7.77 -13.91
C ASP A 49 -11.49 7.34 -12.60
N PRO A 50 -10.43 8.03 -12.17
CA PRO A 50 -9.76 7.77 -10.90
C PRO A 50 -10.71 7.74 -9.70
N ASN A 51 -11.76 8.57 -9.68
CA ASN A 51 -12.69 8.62 -8.54
C ASN A 51 -13.54 7.34 -8.47
N ASP A 52 -13.99 6.81 -9.60
CA ASP A 52 -14.71 5.54 -9.71
C ASP A 52 -13.81 4.37 -9.31
N ILE A 53 -12.58 4.31 -9.85
CA ILE A 53 -11.60 3.27 -9.52
C ILE A 53 -11.38 3.24 -8.01
N THR A 54 -11.18 4.41 -7.41
CA THR A 54 -10.95 4.58 -5.98
C THR A 54 -12.16 4.16 -5.14
N ALA A 55 -13.36 4.62 -5.51
CA ALA A 55 -14.58 4.26 -4.81
C ALA A 55 -14.85 2.75 -4.89
N LYS A 56 -14.62 2.13 -6.06
CA LYS A 56 -14.74 0.68 -6.26
C LYS A 56 -13.71 -0.07 -5.41
N PHE A 57 -12.45 0.35 -5.43
CA PHE A 57 -11.37 -0.25 -4.65
C PHE A 57 -11.69 -0.23 -3.15
N ILE A 58 -12.08 0.91 -2.60
CA ILE A 58 -12.46 1.05 -1.19
C ILE A 58 -13.72 0.24 -0.86
N TYR A 59 -14.74 0.28 -1.72
CA TYR A 59 -15.98 -0.47 -1.52
C TYR A 59 -15.72 -1.98 -1.47
N LEU A 60 -15.02 -2.54 -2.46
CA LEU A 60 -14.72 -3.97 -2.50
C LEU A 60 -13.89 -4.39 -1.29
N ASN A 61 -12.81 -3.65 -0.97
CA ASN A 61 -11.97 -3.95 0.19
C ASN A 61 -12.70 -3.81 1.53
N LYS A 62 -13.77 -3.02 1.61
CA LYS A 62 -14.58 -2.97 2.84
C LYS A 62 -15.51 -4.15 2.93
N TYR A 63 -16.20 -4.49 1.86
CA TYR A 63 -17.19 -5.56 1.85
C TYR A 63 -16.63 -6.94 1.51
N SER A 64 -15.31 -7.08 1.46
CA SER A 64 -14.67 -8.37 1.24
C SER A 64 -14.37 -9.11 2.54
N PHE A 65 -14.27 -10.44 2.45
CA PHE A 65 -13.87 -11.27 3.59
C PHE A 65 -12.51 -10.82 4.14
N ARG A 66 -12.47 -10.49 5.44
CA ARG A 66 -11.32 -9.89 6.15
C ARG A 66 -10.84 -8.54 5.60
N GLY A 67 -11.56 -7.95 4.66
CA GLY A 67 -11.21 -6.69 4.03
C GLY A 67 -9.91 -6.70 3.23
N ILE A 68 -9.55 -7.86 2.67
CA ILE A 68 -8.27 -8.08 1.99
C ILE A 68 -8.45 -7.81 0.50
N TYR A 69 -7.55 -6.99 -0.05
CA TYR A 69 -7.41 -6.84 -1.50
C TYR A 69 -6.69 -8.07 -2.09
N ARG A 70 -7.35 -8.77 -3.00
CA ARG A 70 -6.80 -9.97 -3.65
C ARG A 70 -7.03 -9.93 -5.15
N LEU A 71 -6.03 -10.38 -5.90
CA LEU A 71 -6.08 -10.53 -7.34
C LEU A 71 -5.82 -11.99 -7.73
N ASN A 72 -6.45 -12.41 -8.82
CA ASN A 72 -6.10 -13.60 -9.56
C ASN A 72 -4.80 -13.35 -10.35
N ARG A 73 -4.22 -14.42 -10.90
CA ARG A 73 -2.98 -14.33 -11.71
C ARG A 73 -3.14 -13.49 -12.97
N ASP A 74 -4.34 -13.46 -13.54
CA ASP A 74 -4.70 -12.62 -14.69
C ASP A 74 -4.96 -11.14 -14.30
N GLY A 75 -4.89 -10.83 -13.00
CA GLY A 75 -5.10 -9.49 -12.48
C GLY A 75 -6.55 -9.10 -12.25
N THR A 76 -7.50 -10.03 -12.37
CA THR A 76 -8.90 -9.83 -11.99
C THR A 76 -9.08 -9.92 -10.47
N SER A 77 -10.14 -9.30 -9.93
CA SER A 77 -10.38 -9.30 -8.48
C SER A 77 -10.76 -10.69 -7.96
N ALA A 78 -10.07 -11.16 -6.92
CA ALA A 78 -10.33 -12.45 -6.25
C ALA A 78 -11.06 -12.28 -4.90
N GLN A 79 -11.62 -11.09 -4.65
CA GLN A 79 -12.25 -10.77 -3.37
C GLN A 79 -13.64 -11.42 -3.24
N THR A 80 -13.90 -12.06 -2.11
CA THR A 80 -15.20 -12.68 -1.80
C THR A 80 -16.03 -11.79 -0.90
N PHE A 81 -17.35 -11.78 -1.10
CA PHE A 81 -18.29 -10.97 -0.32
C PHE A 81 -18.25 -11.31 1.18
N SER A 82 -18.52 -10.30 2.02
CA SER A 82 -18.73 -10.42 3.46
C SER A 82 -19.91 -9.57 3.90
N ASP A 83 -20.81 -10.16 4.70
CA ASP A 83 -21.98 -9.48 5.27
C ASP A 83 -21.64 -8.56 6.48
N LYS A 84 -20.36 -8.18 6.62
CA LYS A 84 -19.96 -7.24 7.66
C LYS A 84 -20.52 -5.86 7.35
N ARG A 85 -21.35 -5.34 8.26
CA ARG A 85 -21.89 -3.98 8.17
C ARG A 85 -20.91 -2.97 8.74
N TYR A 86 -20.44 -2.04 7.91
CA TYR A 86 -19.53 -0.97 8.30
C TYR A 86 -20.31 0.33 8.55
N LEU A 87 -19.97 1.03 9.63
CA LEU A 87 -20.55 2.33 9.97
C LEU A 87 -20.04 3.41 8.98
N LYS A 88 -20.94 3.86 8.10
CA LYS A 88 -20.71 4.86 7.04
C LYS A 88 -19.97 6.12 7.52
N LEU A 89 -20.34 6.66 8.69
CA LEU A 89 -19.78 7.90 9.24
C LEU A 89 -18.26 7.85 9.46
N HIS A 90 -17.67 6.66 9.65
CA HIS A 90 -16.23 6.53 9.83
C HIS A 90 -15.44 6.65 8.53
N ILE A 91 -16.03 6.35 7.36
CA ILE A 91 -15.28 6.33 6.09
C ILE A 91 -15.08 7.75 5.55
N CYS A 92 -16.14 8.56 5.51
CA CYS A 92 -16.02 9.92 4.95
C CYS A 92 -15.07 10.81 5.75
N SER A 93 -15.15 10.75 7.09
CA SER A 93 -14.23 11.49 7.97
C SER A 93 -12.77 11.05 7.75
N ARG A 94 -12.53 9.75 7.59
CA ARG A 94 -11.18 9.22 7.28
C ARG A 94 -10.68 9.67 5.92
N ILE A 95 -11.51 9.67 4.88
CA ILE A 95 -11.12 10.14 3.53
C ILE A 95 -10.71 11.61 3.58
N ASN A 96 -11.50 12.46 4.24
CA ASN A 96 -11.18 13.88 4.36
C ASN A 96 -9.89 14.10 5.17
N LYS A 97 -9.70 13.35 6.27
CA LYS A 97 -8.46 13.40 7.05
C LYS A 97 -7.25 12.96 6.22
N CYS A 98 -7.37 11.86 5.46
CA CYS A 98 -6.31 11.39 4.56
C CYS A 98 -5.99 12.44 3.49
N SER A 99 -7.00 13.05 2.87
CA SER A 99 -6.81 14.10 1.87
C SER A 99 -5.94 15.25 2.41
N ASN A 100 -6.26 15.74 3.61
CA ASN A 100 -5.47 16.78 4.27
C ASN A 100 -4.02 16.34 4.54
N LEU A 101 -3.80 15.10 4.99
CA LEU A 101 -2.45 14.57 5.25
C LEU A 101 -1.64 14.35 3.96
N LEU A 102 -2.31 14.14 2.83
CA LEU A 102 -1.67 13.89 1.54
C LEU A 102 -1.38 15.16 0.74
N ALA A 103 -1.83 16.33 1.19
CA ALA A 103 -1.76 17.59 0.45
C ALA A 103 -0.36 17.86 -0.14
N ASP A 104 0.68 17.69 0.68
CA ASP A 104 2.07 17.95 0.29
C ASP A 104 2.87 16.68 0.00
N VAL A 105 2.21 15.53 -0.13
CA VAL A 105 2.88 14.24 -0.37
C VAL A 105 2.98 13.95 -1.87
N SER A 106 4.20 13.70 -2.37
CA SER A 106 4.42 13.13 -3.70
C SER A 106 4.17 11.63 -3.70
N ILE A 107 3.35 11.15 -4.64
CA ILE A 107 2.80 9.77 -4.67
C ILE A 107 3.09 9.16 -6.04
N TYR A 108 3.69 7.97 -6.08
CA TYR A 108 4.13 7.34 -7.33
C TYR A 108 3.77 5.85 -7.42
N ALA A 109 3.40 5.40 -8.62
CA ALA A 109 3.23 3.99 -8.94
C ALA A 109 4.54 3.46 -9.52
N MET A 110 5.41 2.91 -8.68
CA MET A 110 6.73 2.44 -9.08
C MET A 110 7.25 1.38 -8.13
N ASP A 111 8.15 0.55 -8.65
CA ASP A 111 8.93 -0.38 -7.85
C ASP A 111 9.92 0.36 -6.93
N PHE A 112 10.27 -0.26 -5.79
CA PHE A 112 11.13 0.34 -4.79
C PHE A 112 12.52 0.72 -5.32
N SER A 113 13.04 0.04 -6.36
CA SER A 113 14.39 0.31 -6.85
C SER A 113 14.50 1.59 -7.67
N PHE A 114 13.38 2.27 -7.97
CA PHE A 114 13.38 3.53 -8.72
C PHE A 114 13.39 4.77 -7.83
N ILE A 115 13.35 4.63 -6.50
CA ILE A 115 13.47 5.78 -5.62
C ILE A 115 14.91 6.31 -5.61
N GLU A 116 15.06 7.63 -5.55
CA GLU A 116 16.36 8.31 -5.55
C GLU A 116 16.51 9.21 -4.31
N PRO A 117 16.61 8.63 -3.10
CA PRO A 117 16.78 9.42 -1.89
C PRO A 117 18.15 10.10 -1.89
N LYS A 118 18.19 11.28 -1.29
CA LYS A 118 19.40 12.10 -1.16
C LYS A 118 20.02 11.89 0.21
N LYS A 119 21.29 12.28 0.33
CA LYS A 119 22.00 12.28 1.62
C LYS A 119 21.20 13.07 2.67
N GLY A 120 20.95 12.43 3.81
CA GLY A 120 20.17 13.01 4.90
C GLY A 120 18.67 12.70 4.86
N ASP A 121 18.16 12.08 3.79
CA ASP A 121 16.76 11.64 3.74
C ASP A 121 16.51 10.47 4.70
N PHE A 122 15.25 10.32 5.11
CA PHE A 122 14.76 9.16 5.84
C PHE A 122 13.93 8.26 4.90
N VAL A 123 14.31 6.99 4.82
CA VAL A 123 13.66 6.00 3.95
C VAL A 123 13.08 4.88 4.80
N TYR A 124 11.77 4.69 4.71
CA TYR A 124 11.05 3.60 5.36
C TYR A 124 10.61 2.58 4.30
N LEU A 125 11.00 1.31 4.46
CA LEU A 125 10.70 0.21 3.54
C LEU A 125 9.93 -0.88 4.28
N ASP A 126 8.71 -1.17 3.85
CA ASP A 126 7.85 -2.21 4.45
C ASP A 126 7.47 -3.26 3.39
N PRO A 127 8.41 -4.15 3.01
CA PRO A 127 8.15 -5.12 1.95
C PRO A 127 7.19 -6.24 2.41
N PRO A 128 6.51 -6.91 1.48
CA PRO A 128 5.73 -8.10 1.80
C PRO A 128 6.60 -9.19 2.47
N TYR A 129 6.08 -9.82 3.53
CA TYR A 129 6.79 -10.86 4.27
C TYR A 129 7.03 -12.15 3.48
N HIS A 130 8.26 -12.66 3.54
CA HIS A 130 8.66 -13.95 2.95
C HIS A 130 7.86 -15.11 3.60
N GLN A 131 7.35 -16.04 2.78
CA GLN A 131 6.52 -17.19 3.21
C GLN A 131 5.16 -16.87 3.83
N SER A 132 4.63 -15.65 3.68
CA SER A 132 3.22 -15.39 4.05
C SER A 132 2.24 -16.30 3.29
N GLY A 133 2.66 -16.98 2.20
CA GLY A 133 1.82 -17.90 1.42
C GLY A 133 0.72 -17.19 0.64
N GLU A 134 0.70 -15.87 0.74
CA GLU A 134 -0.42 -15.03 0.42
C GLU A 134 0.00 -14.13 -0.76
N ARG A 135 -0.51 -14.45 -1.96
CA ARG A 135 -0.39 -13.60 -3.16
C ARG A 135 -1.32 -12.40 -3.05
N PHE A 136 -1.19 -11.67 -1.94
CA PHE A 136 -2.04 -10.53 -1.67
C PHE A 136 -1.34 -9.29 -2.19
N TYR A 137 -2.13 -8.28 -2.55
CA TYR A 137 -1.69 -6.93 -2.87
C TYR A 137 -1.11 -6.71 -4.28
N THR A 138 -0.30 -7.63 -4.83
CA THR A 138 0.34 -7.43 -6.16
C THR A 138 0.19 -8.62 -7.10
N ARG A 139 0.25 -8.38 -8.42
CA ARG A 139 0.24 -9.45 -9.45
C ARG A 139 1.53 -10.27 -9.46
N VAL A 140 2.64 -9.62 -9.13
CA VAL A 140 3.99 -10.21 -9.12
C VAL A 140 4.33 -10.58 -7.67
N PRO A 141 4.73 -11.84 -7.40
CA PRO A 141 5.09 -12.26 -6.06
C PRO A 141 6.36 -11.57 -5.58
N PHE A 142 6.41 -11.23 -4.29
CA PHE A 142 7.63 -10.75 -3.63
C PHE A 142 8.35 -11.95 -3.01
N ASP A 143 9.07 -12.71 -3.84
CA ASP A 143 9.72 -13.96 -3.45
C ASP A 143 11.13 -13.75 -2.87
N GLU A 144 11.89 -14.84 -2.68
CA GLU A 144 13.27 -14.76 -2.16
C GLU A 144 14.18 -13.88 -3.03
N LYS A 145 14.00 -13.88 -4.36
CA LYS A 145 14.82 -13.06 -5.26
C LYS A 145 14.51 -11.58 -5.07
N GLU A 146 13.24 -11.23 -4.86
CA GLU A 146 12.84 -9.85 -4.57
C GLU A 146 13.35 -9.38 -3.19
N GLN A 147 13.37 -10.27 -2.19
CA GLN A 147 13.99 -9.98 -0.88
C GLN A 147 15.51 -9.73 -1.02
N ILE A 148 16.21 -10.52 -1.83
CA ILE A 148 17.64 -10.31 -2.13
C ILE A 148 17.85 -8.98 -2.87
N ARG A 149 17.01 -8.67 -3.86
CA ARG A 149 17.07 -7.40 -4.61
C ARG A 149 16.87 -6.19 -3.69
N LEU A 150 15.91 -6.28 -2.77
CA LEU A 150 15.68 -5.24 -1.78
C LEU A 150 16.87 -5.06 -0.84
N ARG A 151 17.46 -6.17 -0.37
CA ARG A 151 18.68 -6.13 0.46
C ARG A 151 19.80 -5.38 -0.25
N ASP A 152 20.06 -5.70 -1.51
CA ASP A 152 21.15 -5.08 -2.28
C ASP A 152 20.89 -3.59 -2.50
N PHE A 153 19.64 -3.23 -2.81
CA PHE A 153 19.21 -1.84 -2.90
C PHE A 153 19.42 -1.08 -1.58
N VAL A 154 19.07 -1.69 -0.45
CA VAL A 154 19.29 -1.11 0.89
C VAL A 154 20.78 -0.88 1.16
N TYR A 155 21.65 -1.80 0.75
CA TYR A 155 23.10 -1.62 0.86
C TYR A 155 23.58 -0.44 0.03
N GLU A 156 23.10 -0.27 -1.20
CA GLU A 156 23.42 0.89 -2.04
C GLU A 156 22.99 2.20 -1.37
N LEU A 157 21.78 2.27 -0.82
CA LEU A 157 21.30 3.45 -0.09
C LEU A 157 22.19 3.80 1.12
N HIS A 158 22.70 2.80 1.84
CA HIS A 158 23.61 3.02 2.96
C HIS A 158 24.90 3.71 2.52
N THR A 159 25.47 3.33 1.37
CA THR A 159 26.70 3.96 0.86
C THR A 159 26.54 5.46 0.60
N ILE A 160 25.32 5.93 0.34
CA ILE A 160 24.98 7.33 0.07
C ILE A 160 24.73 8.14 1.37
N LYS A 161 24.85 7.50 2.55
CA LYS A 161 24.60 8.10 3.89
C LYS A 161 23.14 8.56 4.09
N VAL A 162 22.20 7.72 3.67
CA VAL A 162 20.78 7.82 4.09
C VAL A 162 20.69 7.65 5.62
N LEU A 163 19.84 8.45 6.28
CA LEU A 163 19.95 8.72 7.72
C LEU A 163 19.59 7.50 8.60
N LYS A 164 18.54 6.76 8.23
CA LYS A 164 18.05 5.55 8.91
C LYS A 164 17.22 4.71 7.94
N LEU A 165 17.26 3.40 8.16
CA LEU A 165 16.56 2.38 7.39
C LEU A 165 15.77 1.50 8.37
N CYS A 166 14.46 1.36 8.14
CA CYS A 166 13.64 0.36 8.80
C CYS A 166 13.11 -0.59 7.72
N PHE A 167 13.38 -1.88 7.89
CA PHE A 167 12.83 -2.95 7.08
C PHE A 167 12.65 -4.18 7.96
N GLN A 168 11.59 -4.94 7.74
CA GLN A 168 11.33 -6.16 8.49
C GLN A 168 11.59 -7.39 7.61
N ILE A 169 12.81 -7.90 7.66
CA ILE A 169 13.16 -9.18 7.05
C ILE A 169 12.80 -10.29 8.04
N ILE A 170 12.01 -11.27 7.60
CA ILE A 170 11.93 -12.56 8.28
C ILE A 170 13.31 -13.20 8.15
N THR A 171 13.94 -13.48 9.29
CA THR A 171 15.22 -14.20 9.38
C THR A 171 15.10 -15.53 8.65
N LEU A 172 15.57 -15.57 7.40
CA LEU A 172 15.96 -16.82 6.76
C LEU A 172 17.32 -17.23 7.32
N PRO A 173 17.57 -18.52 7.61
CA PRO A 173 18.90 -18.99 8.04
C PRO A 173 20.03 -18.60 7.08
N SER A 174 19.73 -18.42 5.79
CA SER A 174 20.66 -17.91 4.77
C SER A 174 20.97 -16.41 4.90
N LEU A 175 20.10 -15.64 5.57
CA LEU A 175 20.24 -14.19 5.82
C LEU A 175 20.75 -13.88 7.23
N GLU A 176 20.70 -14.83 8.18
CA GLU A 176 21.19 -14.65 9.57
C GLU A 176 22.67 -14.26 9.65
N THR A 177 23.51 -14.81 8.77
CA THR A 177 24.95 -14.50 8.72
C THR A 177 25.20 -13.02 8.40
N TYR A 178 24.27 -12.35 7.70
CA TYR A 178 24.40 -10.95 7.26
C TYR A 178 23.76 -9.94 8.22
N ILE A 179 22.75 -10.37 8.98
CA ILE A 179 22.16 -9.56 10.06
C ILE A 179 23.18 -9.35 11.19
N LYS A 180 24.02 -10.35 11.50
CA LYS A 180 25.09 -10.23 12.51
C LYS A 180 26.13 -9.17 12.17
N THR A 181 26.48 -8.97 10.89
CA THR A 181 27.40 -7.91 10.44
C THR A 181 26.78 -6.51 10.52
N SER A 182 25.45 -6.43 10.60
CA SER A 182 24.67 -5.20 10.59
C SER A 182 24.06 -4.88 11.96
N SER A 183 24.64 -5.40 13.05
CA SER A 183 24.13 -5.21 14.43
C SER A 183 24.13 -3.74 14.89
N SER A 184 24.77 -2.83 14.16
CA SER A 184 24.69 -1.37 14.32
C SER A 184 23.57 -0.71 13.48
N LEU A 185 22.85 -1.48 12.65
CA LEU A 185 21.88 -1.03 11.65
C LEU A 185 20.42 -1.12 12.11
N ILE A 186 20.17 -1.64 13.32
CA ILE A 186 18.85 -1.70 13.95
C ILE A 186 18.86 -0.74 15.13
N LEU A 187 18.33 0.47 14.96
CA LEU A 187 18.28 1.47 16.03
C LEU A 187 16.87 2.05 16.20
N GLU A 188 16.30 1.61 17.33
CA GLU A 188 15.26 2.17 18.20
C GLU A 188 14.55 3.46 17.77
N LEU A 189 13.22 3.37 17.89
CA LEU A 189 12.28 4.49 17.90
C LEU A 189 12.59 5.43 19.07
N HIS A 190 13.12 6.62 18.77
CA HIS A 190 12.93 7.79 19.64
C HIS A 190 12.27 8.89 18.83
N THR A 191 11.12 9.32 19.35
CA THR A 191 10.19 10.30 18.79
C THR A 191 10.83 11.68 18.66
N GLN A 192 11.05 12.15 17.43
CA GLN A 192 11.16 13.58 17.16
C GLN A 192 10.65 13.92 15.74
N SER A 193 9.70 14.86 15.71
CA SER A 193 9.16 15.67 14.60
C SER A 193 9.84 15.50 13.23
N MET A 194 9.19 14.79 12.30
CA MET A 194 9.66 14.59 10.92
C MET A 194 8.90 15.47 9.92
N ASN A 195 9.60 16.43 9.31
CA ASN A 195 9.07 17.25 8.21
C ASN A 195 9.43 16.72 6.80
N ASN A 196 10.26 15.68 6.67
CA ASN A 196 10.65 15.11 5.37
C ASN A 196 10.75 13.57 5.44
N ALA A 197 9.62 12.86 5.35
CA ALA A 197 9.57 11.40 5.35
C ALA A 197 9.15 10.86 3.97
N ILE A 198 9.94 9.94 3.41
CA ILE A 198 9.54 9.13 2.25
C ILE A 198 9.05 7.78 2.79
N LEU A 199 7.73 7.62 2.87
CA LEU A 199 7.08 6.37 3.28
C LEU A 199 6.90 5.46 2.06
N LEU A 200 7.36 4.20 2.13
CA LEU A 200 7.06 3.18 1.12
C LEU A 200 6.16 2.14 1.77
N MET A 201 4.99 1.94 1.19
CA MET A 201 4.02 0.95 1.63
C MET A 201 3.91 -0.11 0.54
N SER A 202 3.66 -1.36 0.96
CA SER A 202 3.37 -2.52 0.11
C SER A 202 1.90 -2.65 -0.30
#